data_AF-A0A1V4TVC6-F1
#
_entry.id   AF-A0A1V4TVC6-F1
#
_cell.length_a   1.000
_cell.length_b   1.000
_cell.length_c   1.000
_cell.angle_alpha   90.00
_cell.angle_beta   90.00
_cell.angle_gamma   90.00
#
_symmetry.space_group_name_H-M   'P 1'
#
loop_
_entity.id
_entity.type
_entity.pdbx_description
1 polymer ?
#
loop_
_entity_poly.entity_id
_entity_poly.type
_entity_poly.pdbx_seq_one_letter_code
_entity_poly.pdbx_strand_id
1 'polypeptide(L)'
;MQEKEYNANIPVVFDGGKGQYLVKSASVTIYRSDGTMETVTLGIKKGDLVNLRGTKQTDRVVAYVSEVNGQTYKVADVRSEYRTR
;
A
#
# COMPACT_ATOMS: atom_id res chain seq x y z
N MET A 1 26.79 1.27 -10.98
CA MET A 1 25.32 1.33 -10.93
C MET A 1 24.88 0.25 -9.97
N GLN A 2 24.33 0.61 -8.81
CA GLN A 2 24.02 -0.36 -7.77
C GLN A 2 22.71 -1.08 -8.12
N GLU A 3 22.79 -2.39 -8.29
CA GLU A 3 21.65 -3.27 -8.56
C GLU A 3 20.68 -3.17 -7.38
N LYS A 4 19.47 -2.68 -7.61
CA LYS A 4 18.46 -2.53 -6.55
C LYS A 4 17.89 -3.91 -6.23
N GLU A 5 18.23 -4.43 -5.05
CA GLU A 5 17.85 -5.76 -4.62
C GLU A 5 16.42 -5.77 -4.05
N TYR A 6 15.44 -6.15 -4.86
CA TYR A 6 14.03 -6.26 -4.45
C TYR A 6 13.66 -7.72 -4.16
N ASN A 7 13.66 -8.11 -2.89
CA ASN A 7 13.40 -9.49 -2.48
C ASN A 7 12.20 -9.67 -1.55
N ALA A 8 11.54 -8.58 -1.15
CA ALA A 8 10.35 -8.64 -0.31
C ALA A 8 9.08 -8.35 -1.11
N ASN A 9 8.02 -9.10 -0.85
CA ASN A 9 6.68 -8.84 -1.37
C ASN A 9 5.75 -8.48 -0.22
N ILE A 10 5.13 -7.31 -0.29
CA ILE A 10 4.18 -6.81 0.72
C ILE A 10 2.79 -6.78 0.09
N PRO A 11 1.92 -7.78 0.35
CA PRO A 11 0.56 -7.78 -0.16
C PRO A 11 -0.29 -6.76 0.60
N VAL A 12 -1.02 -5.93 -0.14
CA VAL A 12 -2.02 -5.02 0.42
C VAL A 12 -3.37 -5.37 -0.19
N VAL A 13 -4.35 -5.61 0.67
CA VAL A 13 -5.70 -6.06 0.30
C VAL A 13 -6.72 -5.02 0.71
N PHE A 14 -7.65 -4.74 -0.19
CA PHE A 14 -8.86 -4.00 0.14
C PHE A 14 -9.88 -4.95 0.77
N ASP A 15 -9.99 -4.97 2.11
CA ASP A 15 -10.90 -5.89 2.81
C ASP A 15 -12.37 -5.39 2.85
N GLY A 16 -12.62 -4.17 2.36
CA GLY A 16 -13.94 -3.56 2.33
C GLY A 16 -14.49 -3.27 3.72
N GLY A 17 -15.80 -3.04 3.80
CA GLY A 17 -16.48 -2.71 5.06
C GLY A 17 -17.79 -1.97 4.86
N LYS A 18 -18.45 -1.63 5.98
CA LYS A 18 -19.62 -0.75 5.95
C LYS A 18 -19.21 0.61 5.36
N GLY A 19 -19.99 1.10 4.39
CA GLY A 19 -19.69 2.35 3.70
C GLY A 19 -18.77 2.23 2.48
N GLN A 20 -18.32 1.02 2.10
CA GLN A 20 -17.45 0.86 0.91
C GLN A 20 -18.07 1.39 -0.39
N TYR A 21 -19.41 1.48 -0.47
CA TYR A 21 -20.11 2.05 -1.64
C TYR A 21 -19.84 3.55 -1.82
N LEU A 22 -19.31 4.23 -0.80
CA LEU A 22 -18.89 5.64 -0.85
C LEU A 22 -17.45 5.79 -1.36
N VAL A 23 -16.70 4.70 -1.46
CA VAL A 23 -15.30 4.75 -1.93
C VAL A 23 -15.27 4.98 -3.44
N LYS A 24 -14.54 6.02 -3.84
CA LYS A 24 -14.30 6.36 -5.25
C LYS A 24 -12.99 5.77 -5.76
N SER A 25 -11.95 5.77 -4.93
CA SER A 25 -10.63 5.25 -5.27
C SER A 25 -9.82 4.93 -4.01
N ALA A 26 -8.89 3.99 -4.13
CA ALA A 26 -7.88 3.72 -3.12
C ALA A 26 -6.49 3.77 -3.75
N SER A 27 -5.52 4.26 -2.98
CA SER A 27 -4.11 4.26 -3.37
C SER A 27 -3.24 3.85 -2.19
N VAL A 28 -2.09 3.27 -2.51
CA VAL A 28 -1.12 2.82 -1.54
C VAL A 28 0.24 3.36 -1.93
N THR A 29 0.92 4.00 -0.99
CA THR A 29 2.28 4.49 -1.14
C THR A 29 3.22 3.68 -0.26
N ILE A 30 4.26 3.12 -0.87
CA ILE A 30 5.38 2.51 -0.15
C ILE A 30 6.55 3.50 -0.12
N TYR A 31 7.09 3.71 1.07
CA TYR A 31 8.37 4.36 1.32
C TYR A 31 9.36 3.29 1.70
N ARG A 32 10.30 3.01 0.79
CA ARG A 32 11.31 1.97 0.98
C ARG A 32 12.46 2.46 1.83
N SER A 33 13.12 1.55 2.52
CA SER A 33 14.33 1.86 3.30
C SER A 33 15.48 2.39 2.44
N ASP A 34 15.48 2.11 1.14
CA ASP A 34 16.47 2.59 0.16
C ASP A 34 16.23 4.05 -0.29
N GLY A 35 15.21 4.71 0.28
CA GLY A 35 14.84 6.09 -0.03
C GLY A 35 13.92 6.23 -1.26
N THR A 36 13.56 5.14 -1.94
CA THR A 36 12.61 5.20 -3.06
C THR A 36 11.17 5.21 -2.57
N MET A 37 10.31 5.82 -3.38
CA MET A 37 8.87 5.87 -3.14
C MET A 37 8.12 5.39 -4.37
N GLU A 38 7.05 4.66 -4.17
CA GLU A 38 6.13 4.26 -5.23
C GLU A 38 4.69 4.38 -4.73
N THR A 39 3.82 4.94 -5.56
CA THR A 39 2.38 4.98 -5.31
C THR A 39 1.68 4.15 -6.37
N VAL A 40 0.81 3.26 -5.94
CA VAL A 40 0.01 2.39 -6.80
C VAL A 40 -1.47 2.54 -6.49
N THR A 41 -2.31 2.33 -7.50
CA THR A 41 -3.76 2.25 -7.31
C THR A 41 -4.11 0.90 -6.72
N LEU A 42 -4.93 0.90 -5.67
CA LEU A 42 -5.56 -0.30 -5.12
C LEU A 42 -7.00 -0.35 -5.61
N GLY A 43 -7.42 -1.52 -6.09
CA GLY A 43 -8.82 -1.74 -6.45
C GLY A 43 -9.75 -1.57 -5.24
N ILE A 44 -10.98 -1.16 -5.48
CA ILE A 44 -11.96 -0.81 -4.44
C ILE A 44 -13.03 -1.88 -4.23
N LYS A 45 -12.87 -3.06 -4.86
CA LYS A 45 -13.71 -4.22 -4.58
C LYS A 45 -13.06 -5.03 -3.47
N LYS A 46 -13.90 -5.60 -2.60
CA LYS A 46 -13.43 -6.48 -1.54
C LYS A 46 -12.61 -7.62 -2.14
N GLY A 47 -11.39 -7.80 -1.65
CA GLY A 47 -10.43 -8.79 -2.12
C GLY A 47 -9.48 -8.31 -3.22
N ASP A 48 -9.64 -7.08 -3.73
CA ASP A 48 -8.66 -6.49 -4.63
C ASP A 48 -7.30 -6.39 -3.91
N LEU A 49 -6.24 -6.78 -4.62
CA LEU A 49 -4.90 -6.95 -4.06
C LEU A 49 -3.87 -6.26 -4.93
N VAL A 50 -2.90 -5.62 -4.29
CA VAL A 50 -1.67 -5.18 -4.93
C VAL A 50 -0.46 -5.75 -4.18
N ASN A 51 0.55 -6.16 -4.95
CA ASN A 51 1.81 -6.68 -4.44
C ASN A 51 2.87 -5.59 -4.56
N LEU A 52 3.25 -4.99 -3.43
CA LEU A 52 4.29 -3.97 -3.40
C LEU A 52 5.66 -4.65 -3.32
N ARG A 53 6.60 -4.18 -4.13
CA ARG A 53 8.01 -4.58 -4.02
C ARG A 53 8.63 -3.85 -2.84
N GLY A 54 9.03 -4.58 -1.81
CA GLY A 54 9.74 -4.05 -0.64
C GLY A 54 11.24 -4.32 -0.67
N THR A 55 11.91 -3.89 0.39
CA THR A 55 13.33 -4.12 0.66
C THR A 55 13.53 -5.24 1.69
N LYS A 56 14.79 -5.62 1.94
CA LYS A 56 15.15 -6.52 3.06
C LYS A 56 15.26 -5.80 4.41
N GLN A 57 14.71 -4.59 4.54
CA GLN A 57 14.69 -3.83 5.79
C GLN A 57 13.25 -3.44 6.15
N THR A 58 13.09 -2.45 7.04
CA THR A 58 11.75 -1.94 7.38
C THR A 58 11.33 -0.89 6.36
N ASP A 59 10.24 -1.19 5.65
CA ASP A 59 9.57 -0.23 4.78
C ASP A 59 8.35 0.37 5.49
N ARG A 60 7.83 1.50 5.01
CA ARG A 60 6.58 2.09 5.49
C ARG A 60 5.54 2.06 4.37
N VAL A 61 4.35 1.57 4.68
CA VAL A 61 3.21 1.51 3.75
C VAL A 61 2.10 2.40 4.27
N VAL A 62 1.60 3.29 3.42
CA VAL A 62 0.52 4.23 3.74
C VAL A 62 -0.58 4.06 2.72
N ALA A 63 -1.82 3.87 3.17
CA ALA A 63 -2.98 3.74 2.29
C ALA A 63 -3.93 4.94 2.44
N TYR A 64 -4.41 5.43 1.31
CA TYR A 64 -5.41 6.49 1.23
C TYR A 64 -6.66 6.00 0.51
N VAL A 65 -7.80 6.47 0.98
CA VAL A 65 -9.11 6.24 0.37
C VAL A 65 -9.74 7.59 0.10
N SER A 66 -10.19 7.80 -1.13
CA SER A 66 -10.99 8.96 -1.50
C SER A 66 -12.46 8.55 -1.64
N GLU A 67 -13.34 9.32 -1.04
CA GLU A 67 -14.78 9.13 -1.12
C GLU A 67 -15.42 9.92 -2.26
N VAL A 68 -16.65 9.55 -2.62
CA VAL A 68 -17.46 10.23 -3.64
C VAL A 68 -17.72 11.71 -3.34
N ASN A 69 -17.67 12.12 -2.07
CA ASN A 69 -17.81 13.51 -1.63
C ASN A 69 -16.52 14.35 -1.81
N GLY A 70 -15.44 13.75 -2.34
CA GLY A 70 -14.15 14.41 -2.57
C GLY A 70 -13.20 14.40 -1.38
N GLN A 71 -13.62 13.93 -0.20
CA GLN A 71 -12.75 13.80 0.96
C GLN A 71 -11.79 12.62 0.78
N THR A 72 -10.57 12.77 1.30
CA THR A 72 -9.54 11.73 1.25
C THR A 72 -9.00 11.47 2.65
N TYR A 73 -8.94 10.20 3.03
CA TYR A 73 -8.57 9.76 4.36
C TYR A 73 -7.35 8.86 4.29
N LYS A 74 -6.41 9.04 5.23
CA LYS A 74 -5.35 8.06 5.49
C LYS A 74 -5.95 6.94 6.32
N VAL A 75 -6.09 5.76 5.74
CA VAL A 75 -6.78 4.61 6.37
C VAL A 75 -5.81 3.59 6.97
N ALA A 76 -4.56 3.57 6.52
CA ALA A 76 -3.51 2.75 7.09
C ALA A 76 -2.15 3.46 7.03
N ASP A 77 -1.31 3.22 8.02
CA ASP A 77 0.06 3.74 8.13
C ASP A 77 0.88 2.74 8.95
N VAL A 78 1.60 1.85 8.27
CA VAL A 78 2.20 0.65 8.86
C VAL A 78 3.68 0.58 8.53
N ARG A 79 4.50 0.20 9.52
CA ARG A 79 5.88 -0.22 9.31
C ARG A 79 5.90 -1.71 9.02
N SER A 80 6.35 -2.08 7.83
CA SER A 80 6.47 -3.46 7.38
C SER A 80 7.92 -3.90 7.55
N GLU A 81 8.20 -4.65 8.60
CA GLU A 81 9.50 -5.26 8.83
C GLU A 81 9.72 -6.43 7.87
N TYR A 82 10.92 -6.51 7.29
CA TYR A 82 11.33 -7.70 6.54
C TYR A 82 11.41 -8.92 7.46
N ARG A 83 10.72 -10.00 7.08
CA ARG A 83 10.72 -11.27 7.83
C ARG A 83 11.48 -12.33 7.03
N THR A 84 12.60 -12.78 7.56
CA THR A 84 13.31 -13.97 7.07
C THR A 84 12.55 -15.20 7.59
N ARG A 85 12.05 -16.04 6.68
CA ARG A 85 11.47 -17.34 7.05
C ARG A 85 12.55 -18.34 7.44
#